data_AF-A0A6G5ABY3-F1
#
_entry.id   AF-A0A6G5ABY3-F1
#
_cell.length_a   1.000
_cell.length_b   1.000
_cell.length_c   1.000
_cell.angle_alpha   90.00
_cell.angle_beta   90.00
_cell.angle_gamma   90.00
#
_symmetry.space_group_name_H-M   'P 1'
#
loop_
_entity.id
_entity.type
_entity.pdbx_description
1 polymer ?
#
loop_
_entity_poly.entity_id
_entity_poly.type
_entity_poly.pdbx_seq_one_letter_code
_entity_poly.pdbx_strand_id
1 'polypeptide(L)'
;MKFPQPDYVKIGILDLISDSNAVSTNFNLNFGKDCKSDQKITMRAIWEHTEEQKHLLETRDHEEPVGKFLKNPYRYLWKECSHDKANGVHWSKACDELLFDVTTLKKFTADIEYEHLSKNFIKYMHELRRHVRYSYFPWLYQLEDFDVTNPEGKMKVIGNVSAFSDVWDLHVTLPNEIVKYKQAPLPWWFITPRFYSLFEYSNLEQYSSLFRHRFCDVQGTMIKTFDEVIYELPDTDCYKVLAKDCSEHQHFLVLGAKTRNVNYPKAMRMFLHTFKIEVLPVSDDSVPIARVNGKKVPVTPEEPFRQYVNTGVRDVELFRIETYGHQPVYKVFSESFGVRVTHDGKGIFVQLAPFYRGKVCGLCGDYN
;
A
#
# COMPACT_ATOMS: atom_id res chain seq x y z
N MET A 1 -0.68 13.83 6.08
CA MET A 1 -1.78 12.85 6.06
C MET A 1 -1.56 11.90 7.23
N LYS A 2 -2.61 11.54 7.96
CA LYS A 2 -2.53 10.56 9.04
C LYS A 2 -3.22 9.27 8.56
N PHE A 3 -2.43 8.22 8.37
CA PHE A 3 -2.91 6.90 7.99
C PHE A 3 -3.21 6.08 9.26
N PRO A 4 -4.21 5.18 9.22
CA PRO A 4 -4.43 4.22 10.29
C PRO A 4 -3.23 3.29 10.43
N GLN A 5 -3.01 2.78 11.64
CA GLN A 5 -2.00 1.73 11.85
C GLN A 5 -2.49 0.43 11.20
N PRO A 6 -1.61 -0.34 10.52
CA PRO A 6 -2.01 -1.60 9.90
C PRO A 6 -2.46 -2.63 10.94
N ASP A 7 -3.66 -3.19 10.77
CA ASP A 7 -4.06 -4.41 11.47
C ASP A 7 -3.71 -5.63 10.60
N TYR A 8 -2.52 -6.18 10.82
CA TYR A 8 -2.03 -7.33 10.07
C TYR A 8 -2.87 -8.61 10.27
N VAL A 9 -3.63 -8.71 11.37
CA VAL A 9 -4.53 -9.86 11.59
C VAL A 9 -5.72 -9.75 10.65
N LYS A 10 -6.37 -8.57 10.60
CA LYS A 10 -7.47 -8.30 9.67
C LYS A 10 -7.05 -8.40 8.22
N ILE A 11 -5.87 -7.89 7.86
CA ILE A 11 -5.28 -8.05 6.53
C ILE A 11 -5.11 -9.55 6.19
N GLY A 12 -4.59 -10.34 7.13
CA GLY A 12 -4.39 -11.79 6.95
C GLY A 12 -5.69 -12.55 6.66
N ILE A 13 -6.81 -12.14 7.26
CA ILE A 13 -8.13 -12.75 7.03
C ILE A 13 -8.98 -12.04 5.97
N LEU A 14 -8.45 -10.98 5.33
CA LEU A 14 -9.18 -10.10 4.41
C LEU A 14 -10.46 -9.47 4.99
N ASP A 15 -10.50 -9.28 6.31
CA ASP A 15 -11.58 -8.58 6.98
C ASP A 15 -11.32 -7.06 6.97
N LEU A 16 -11.48 -6.47 5.80
CA LEU A 16 -11.16 -5.05 5.55
C LEU A 16 -12.41 -4.15 5.58
N ILE A 17 -13.59 -4.77 5.72
CA ILE A 17 -14.90 -4.10 5.76
C ILE A 17 -15.20 -3.62 7.18
N SER A 18 -14.69 -4.31 8.20
CA SER A 18 -14.97 -4.00 9.61
C SER A 18 -14.24 -2.75 10.12
N ASP A 19 -13.26 -2.22 9.38
CA ASP A 19 -12.60 -0.96 9.70
C ASP A 19 -13.03 0.16 8.76
N SER A 20 -13.66 1.18 9.36
CA SER A 20 -13.87 2.50 8.78
C SER A 20 -12.53 3.24 8.67
N ASN A 21 -11.61 2.69 7.88
CA ASN A 21 -10.30 3.28 7.65
C ASN A 21 -10.47 4.60 6.89
N ALA A 22 -10.37 5.70 7.65
CA ALA A 22 -10.40 7.04 7.13
C ALA A 22 -9.00 7.67 7.17
N VAL A 23 -8.58 8.30 6.08
CA VAL A 23 -7.33 9.05 6.03
C VAL A 23 -7.63 10.52 6.16
N SER A 24 -7.14 11.12 7.25
CA SER A 24 -7.30 12.56 7.50
C SER A 24 -6.10 13.34 7.00
N THR A 25 -6.37 14.49 6.38
CA THR A 25 -5.37 15.41 5.85
C THR A 25 -5.68 16.81 6.34
N ASN A 26 -4.73 17.41 7.06
CA ASN A 26 -4.80 18.81 7.42
C ASN A 26 -3.74 19.56 6.61
N PHE A 27 -4.15 20.60 5.89
CA PHE A 27 -3.29 21.46 5.10
C PHE A 27 -3.50 22.90 5.57
N ASN A 28 -2.41 23.55 5.98
CA ASN A 28 -2.41 24.95 6.40
C ASN A 28 -1.42 25.70 5.52
N LEU A 29 -1.92 26.66 4.75
CA LEU A 29 -1.11 27.54 3.92
C LEU A 29 -1.23 28.97 4.44
N ASN A 30 -0.10 29.52 4.90
CA ASN A 30 0.01 30.93 5.26
C ASN A 30 0.94 31.62 4.27
N PHE A 31 0.54 32.78 3.75
CA PHE A 31 1.32 33.53 2.78
C PHE A 31 1.04 35.04 2.90
N GLY A 32 2.02 35.88 2.56
CA GLY A 32 1.92 37.32 2.77
C GLY A 32 3.28 37.95 3.10
N LYS A 33 3.25 39.18 3.63
CA LYS A 33 4.45 39.86 4.16
C LYS A 33 4.85 39.29 5.52
N ASP A 34 3.88 38.84 6.31
CA ASP A 34 4.10 38.06 7.54
C ASP A 34 3.36 36.70 7.45
N CYS A 35 4.11 35.61 7.64
CA CYS A 35 3.60 34.24 7.64
C CYS A 35 2.67 33.90 8.82
N LYS A 36 2.49 34.82 9.78
CA LYS A 36 1.65 34.60 10.97
C LYS A 36 0.26 35.24 10.91
N SER A 37 0.06 36.32 10.15
CA SER A 37 -1.13 37.18 10.28
C SER A 37 -1.80 37.59 8.98
N ASP A 38 -1.18 37.40 7.81
CA ASP A 38 -1.66 38.04 6.58
C ASP A 38 -2.73 37.27 5.82
N GLN A 39 -2.43 36.10 5.26
CA GLN A 39 -3.39 35.33 4.43
C GLN A 39 -3.30 33.87 4.82
N LYS A 40 -4.47 33.26 5.07
CA LYS A 40 -4.56 31.91 5.60
C LYS A 40 -5.59 31.10 4.83
N ILE A 41 -5.17 29.93 4.38
CA ILE A 41 -6.06 28.89 3.83
C ILE A 41 -5.83 27.64 4.67
N THR A 42 -6.90 27.15 5.29
CA THR A 42 -6.92 25.91 6.04
C THR A 42 -7.84 24.93 5.34
N MET A 43 -7.35 23.72 5.06
CA MET A 43 -8.15 22.64 4.50
C MET A 43 -8.06 21.44 5.42
N ARG A 44 -9.22 20.95 5.86
CA ARG A 44 -9.37 19.67 6.56
C ARG A 44 -10.07 18.72 5.61
N ALA A 45 -9.38 17.66 5.23
CA ALA A 45 -9.91 16.67 4.30
C ALA A 45 -9.92 15.27 4.91
N ILE A 46 -10.93 14.50 4.55
CA ILE A 46 -11.14 13.11 4.95
C ILE A 46 -11.32 12.29 3.67
N TRP A 47 -10.56 11.21 3.59
CA TRP A 47 -10.72 10.17 2.58
C TRP A 47 -11.34 8.94 3.24
N GLU A 48 -12.33 8.35 2.59
CA GLU A 48 -13.06 7.17 3.06
C GLU A 48 -13.55 6.34 1.85
N HIS A 49 -14.10 5.16 2.11
CA HIS A 49 -14.79 4.40 1.07
C HIS A 49 -16.13 5.05 0.69
N THR A 50 -16.48 5.01 -0.59
CA THR A 50 -17.83 5.37 -1.04
C THR A 50 -18.85 4.30 -0.61
N GLU A 51 -20.13 4.66 -0.55
CA GLU A 51 -21.20 3.66 -0.33
C GLU A 51 -21.24 2.61 -1.45
N GLU A 52 -20.89 3.00 -2.69
CA GLU A 52 -20.72 2.08 -3.82
C GLU A 52 -19.60 1.05 -3.52
N GLN A 53 -18.44 1.50 -3.02
CA GLN A 53 -17.36 0.58 -2.64
C GLN A 53 -17.79 -0.38 -1.53
N LYS A 54 -18.44 0.12 -0.47
CA LYS A 54 -18.94 -0.71 0.63
C LYS A 54 -19.90 -1.78 0.13
N HIS A 55 -20.87 -1.39 -0.69
CA HIS A 55 -21.84 -2.32 -1.28
C HIS A 55 -21.16 -3.39 -2.16
N LEU A 56 -20.18 -3.00 -2.98
CA LEU A 56 -19.43 -3.97 -3.81
C LEU A 56 -18.57 -4.91 -2.98
N LEU A 57 -18.01 -4.45 -1.86
CA LEU A 57 -17.28 -5.33 -0.94
C LEU A 57 -18.21 -6.31 -0.25
N GLU A 58 -19.38 -5.86 0.23
CA GLU A 58 -20.38 -6.71 0.88
C GLU A 58 -20.95 -7.77 -0.06
N THR A 59 -21.15 -7.45 -1.34
CA THR A 59 -21.75 -8.35 -2.34
C THR A 59 -20.74 -9.13 -3.18
N ARG A 60 -19.44 -9.14 -2.81
CA ARG A 60 -18.35 -9.75 -3.61
C ARG A 60 -18.52 -11.26 -3.86
N ASP A 61 -19.16 -11.96 -2.93
CA ASP A 61 -19.39 -13.39 -2.96
C ASP A 61 -20.76 -13.79 -3.56
N HIS A 62 -21.70 -12.85 -3.68
CA HIS A 62 -23.02 -13.06 -4.29
C HIS A 62 -22.98 -13.45 -5.77
N GLU A 63 -23.99 -14.17 -6.27
CA GLU A 63 -24.08 -14.53 -7.70
C GLU A 63 -24.04 -13.32 -8.63
N GLU A 64 -23.36 -13.46 -9.78
CA GLU A 64 -23.30 -12.35 -10.73
C GLU A 64 -24.65 -12.18 -11.44
N PRO A 65 -25.06 -10.93 -11.70
CA PRO A 65 -26.20 -10.68 -12.56
C PRO A 65 -25.95 -11.22 -13.98
N VAL A 66 -26.95 -11.86 -14.56
CA VAL A 66 -26.90 -12.40 -15.93
C VAL A 66 -27.16 -11.28 -16.94
N GLY A 67 -26.32 -11.14 -17.98
CA GLY A 67 -26.52 -10.20 -19.08
C GLY A 67 -25.55 -9.01 -19.10
N LYS A 68 -26.00 -7.85 -19.60
CA LYS A 68 -25.17 -6.63 -19.80
C LYS A 68 -25.03 -5.74 -18.54
N PHE A 69 -25.22 -6.30 -17.35
CA PHE A 69 -25.10 -5.53 -16.11
C PHE A 69 -23.64 -5.33 -15.71
N LEU A 70 -23.37 -4.25 -14.98
CA LEU A 70 -22.05 -4.03 -14.38
C LEU A 70 -21.78 -5.16 -13.37
N LYS A 71 -20.69 -5.89 -13.61
CA LYS A 71 -20.25 -6.98 -12.75
C LYS A 71 -19.41 -6.45 -11.60
N ASN A 72 -19.53 -7.06 -10.43
CA ASN A 72 -18.74 -6.68 -9.28
C ASN A 72 -17.23 -6.87 -9.58
N PRO A 73 -16.42 -5.80 -9.57
CA PRO A 73 -15.01 -5.88 -9.98
C PRO A 73 -14.17 -6.73 -9.02
N TYR A 74 -14.56 -6.86 -7.75
CA TYR A 74 -13.78 -7.59 -6.75
C TYR A 74 -14.03 -9.10 -6.77
N ARG A 75 -15.08 -9.57 -7.44
CA ARG A 75 -15.54 -10.96 -7.35
C ARG A 75 -14.53 -11.97 -7.88
N TYR A 76 -13.95 -11.69 -9.05
CA TYR A 76 -12.98 -12.58 -9.67
C TYR A 76 -11.75 -12.77 -8.76
N LEU A 77 -11.14 -11.65 -8.35
CA LEU A 77 -9.99 -11.62 -7.45
C LEU A 77 -10.32 -12.26 -6.09
N TRP A 78 -11.51 -12.00 -5.53
CA TRP A 78 -11.96 -12.63 -4.29
C TRP A 78 -12.04 -14.15 -4.40
N LYS A 79 -12.62 -14.68 -5.48
CA LYS A 79 -12.74 -16.13 -5.69
C LYS A 79 -11.38 -16.79 -5.84
N GLU A 80 -10.50 -16.22 -6.67
CA GLU A 80 -9.16 -16.75 -6.89
C GLU A 80 -8.33 -16.70 -5.60
N CYS A 81 -8.33 -15.56 -4.90
CA CYS A 81 -7.67 -15.44 -3.61
C CYS A 81 -8.20 -16.42 -2.56
N SER A 82 -9.53 -16.61 -2.47
CA SER A 82 -10.13 -17.56 -1.53
C SER A 82 -9.74 -19.00 -1.84
N HIS A 83 -9.68 -19.35 -3.12
CA HIS A 83 -9.21 -20.65 -3.59
C HIS A 83 -7.74 -20.88 -3.22
N ASP A 84 -6.88 -19.91 -3.48
CA ASP A 84 -5.44 -20.00 -3.19
C ASP A 84 -5.17 -20.15 -1.69
N LYS A 85 -5.88 -19.37 -0.87
CA LYS A 85 -5.82 -19.47 0.59
C LYS A 85 -6.23 -20.86 1.08
N ALA A 86 -7.29 -21.44 0.51
CA ALA A 86 -7.73 -22.80 0.85
C ALA A 86 -6.68 -23.86 0.49
N ASN A 87 -5.85 -23.60 -0.52
CA ASN A 87 -4.74 -24.45 -0.94
C ASN A 87 -3.39 -24.09 -0.27
N GLY A 88 -3.40 -23.22 0.75
CA GLY A 88 -2.22 -22.89 1.54
C GLY A 88 -1.31 -21.80 0.95
N VAL A 89 -1.72 -21.15 -0.14
CA VAL A 89 -1.07 -19.94 -0.68
C VAL A 89 -1.77 -18.73 -0.09
N HIS A 90 -1.24 -18.23 1.03
CA HIS A 90 -1.93 -17.19 1.78
C HIS A 90 -1.98 -15.85 1.06
N TRP A 91 -0.93 -15.51 0.31
CA TRP A 91 -0.77 -14.20 -0.29
C TRP A 91 -0.50 -14.28 -1.79
N SER A 92 -1.42 -14.90 -2.53
CA SER A 92 -1.31 -15.01 -3.98
C SER A 92 -1.39 -13.66 -4.68
N LYS A 93 -1.04 -13.61 -5.97
CA LYS A 93 -1.20 -12.41 -6.80
C LYS A 93 -2.63 -11.86 -6.74
N ALA A 94 -3.64 -12.72 -6.80
CA ALA A 94 -5.04 -12.31 -6.70
C ALA A 94 -5.39 -11.73 -5.32
N CYS A 95 -4.84 -12.28 -4.23
CA CYS A 95 -5.02 -11.72 -2.89
C CYS A 95 -4.39 -10.34 -2.73
N ASP A 96 -3.19 -10.18 -3.29
CA ASP A 96 -2.44 -8.94 -3.25
C ASP A 96 -3.16 -7.83 -4.04
N GLU A 97 -3.56 -8.12 -5.29
CA GLU A 97 -4.31 -7.21 -6.15
C GLU A 97 -5.66 -6.86 -5.54
N LEU A 98 -6.38 -7.84 -4.98
CA LEU A 98 -7.61 -7.58 -4.25
C LEU A 98 -7.37 -6.59 -3.11
N LEU A 99 -6.41 -6.86 -2.21
CA LEU A 99 -6.13 -5.98 -1.07
C LEU A 99 -5.73 -4.58 -1.56
N PHE A 100 -4.92 -4.50 -2.61
CA PHE A 100 -4.50 -3.24 -3.21
C PHE A 100 -5.69 -2.40 -3.71
N ASP A 101 -6.67 -3.05 -4.33
CA ASP A 101 -7.85 -2.36 -4.86
C ASP A 101 -8.83 -1.95 -3.76
N VAL A 102 -9.18 -2.88 -2.86
CA VAL A 102 -10.17 -2.62 -1.81
C VAL A 102 -9.70 -1.61 -0.76
N THR A 103 -8.39 -1.39 -0.62
CA THR A 103 -7.83 -0.38 0.28
C THR A 103 -7.86 1.05 -0.30
N THR A 104 -8.33 1.22 -1.54
CA THR A 104 -8.46 2.53 -2.19
C THR A 104 -9.63 3.31 -1.61
N LEU A 105 -9.41 4.58 -1.26
CA LEU A 105 -10.43 5.46 -0.70
C LEU A 105 -10.96 6.41 -1.79
N LYS A 106 -12.19 6.17 -2.27
CA LYS A 106 -12.78 6.90 -3.41
C LYS A 106 -13.70 8.05 -3.03
N LYS A 107 -13.97 8.28 -1.74
CA LYS A 107 -14.72 9.43 -1.26
C LYS A 107 -13.76 10.45 -0.63
N PHE A 108 -13.83 11.68 -1.09
CA PHE A 108 -13.06 12.83 -0.59
C PHE A 108 -14.01 13.89 -0.07
N THR A 109 -13.89 14.26 1.20
CA THR A 109 -14.62 15.39 1.79
C THR A 109 -13.60 16.41 2.30
N ALA A 110 -13.66 17.64 1.82
CA ALA A 110 -12.80 18.73 2.25
C ALA A 110 -13.60 19.95 2.71
N ASP A 111 -13.33 20.38 3.94
CA ASP A 111 -13.77 21.65 4.49
C ASP A 111 -12.60 22.64 4.40
N ILE A 112 -12.80 23.70 3.63
CA ILE A 112 -11.80 24.72 3.32
C ILE A 112 -12.26 26.04 3.96
N GLU A 113 -11.40 26.63 4.78
CA GLU A 113 -11.59 27.94 5.40
C GLU A 113 -10.50 28.88 4.89
N TYR A 114 -10.88 30.08 4.48
CA TYR A 114 -9.97 31.09 3.96
C TYR A 114 -10.27 32.47 4.52
N GLU A 115 -9.23 33.17 4.93
CA GLU A 115 -9.32 34.48 5.57
C GLU A 115 -8.31 35.45 4.96
N HIS A 116 -8.70 36.73 4.91
CA HIS A 116 -7.82 37.85 4.52
C HIS A 116 -7.14 37.69 3.15
N LEU A 117 -7.77 36.98 2.20
CA LEU A 117 -7.21 36.78 0.86
C LEU A 117 -7.05 38.11 0.10
N SER A 118 -5.90 38.30 -0.56
CA SER A 118 -5.69 39.50 -1.40
C SER A 118 -6.64 39.55 -2.60
N LYS A 119 -7.00 40.77 -3.05
CA LYS A 119 -7.84 40.96 -4.24
C LYS A 119 -7.30 40.27 -5.50
N ASN A 120 -5.98 40.28 -5.69
CA ASN A 120 -5.33 39.61 -6.82
C ASN A 120 -5.50 38.08 -6.75
N PHE A 121 -5.34 37.50 -5.56
CA PHE A 121 -5.56 36.07 -5.35
C PHE A 121 -7.02 35.68 -5.56
N ILE A 122 -7.96 36.46 -5.01
CA ILE A 122 -9.41 36.26 -5.24
C ILE A 122 -9.73 36.31 -6.74
N LYS A 123 -9.19 37.30 -7.46
CA LYS A 123 -9.34 37.40 -8.93
C LYS A 123 -8.82 36.15 -9.63
N TYR A 124 -7.60 35.70 -9.30
CA TYR A 124 -7.03 34.48 -9.87
C TYR A 124 -7.91 33.26 -9.62
N MET A 125 -8.39 33.07 -8.39
CA MET A 125 -9.29 31.97 -8.05
C MET A 125 -10.62 32.03 -8.80
N HIS A 126 -11.17 33.23 -9.04
CA HIS A 126 -12.35 33.40 -9.90
C HIS A 126 -12.09 32.98 -11.34
N GLU A 127 -10.94 33.33 -11.93
CA GLU A 127 -10.60 32.90 -13.30
C GLU A 127 -10.40 31.38 -13.38
N LEU A 128 -9.68 30.78 -12.42
CA LEU A 128 -9.54 29.33 -12.32
C LEU A 128 -10.91 28.64 -12.24
N ARG A 129 -11.81 29.16 -11.39
CA ARG A 129 -13.18 28.64 -11.25
C ARG A 129 -13.98 28.75 -12.54
N ARG A 130 -13.88 29.86 -13.27
CA ARG A 130 -14.55 30.01 -14.57
C ARG A 130 -14.04 28.99 -15.57
N HIS A 131 -12.73 28.77 -15.62
CA HIS A 131 -12.14 27.76 -16.48
C HIS A 131 -12.64 26.36 -16.13
N VAL A 132 -12.63 25.98 -14.85
CA VAL A 132 -13.16 24.67 -14.40
C VAL A 132 -14.64 24.54 -14.76
N ARG A 133 -15.47 25.56 -14.47
CA ARG A 133 -16.91 25.54 -14.79
C ARG A 133 -17.18 25.41 -16.29
N TYR A 134 -16.38 26.06 -17.13
CA TYR A 134 -16.48 25.93 -18.58
C TYR A 134 -16.09 24.52 -19.03
N SER A 135 -14.93 24.02 -18.58
CA SER A 135 -14.42 22.70 -18.97
C SER A 135 -15.31 21.55 -18.50
N TYR A 136 -15.97 21.70 -17.34
CA TYR A 136 -16.85 20.69 -16.74
C TYR A 136 -18.34 20.94 -16.99
N PHE A 137 -18.69 21.95 -17.80
CA PHE A 137 -20.09 22.31 -18.07
C PHE A 137 -20.97 21.14 -18.56
N PRO A 138 -20.50 20.23 -19.43
CA PRO A 138 -21.32 19.11 -19.91
C PRO A 138 -21.80 18.16 -18.80
N TRP A 139 -21.12 18.14 -17.66
CA TRP A 139 -21.44 17.28 -16.51
C TRP A 139 -22.11 18.02 -15.36
N LEU A 140 -22.44 19.31 -15.56
CA LEU A 140 -23.17 20.10 -14.58
C LEU A 140 -24.57 19.50 -14.42
N TYR A 141 -24.84 18.94 -13.25
CA TYR A 141 -26.10 18.31 -12.91
C TYR A 141 -27.06 19.30 -12.25
N GLN A 142 -26.54 20.08 -11.31
CA GLN A 142 -27.34 21.06 -10.58
C GLN A 142 -26.50 22.29 -10.24
N LEU A 143 -27.09 23.46 -10.38
CA LEU A 143 -26.55 24.73 -9.94
C LEU A 143 -27.64 25.46 -9.16
N GLU A 144 -27.36 25.77 -7.90
CA GLU A 144 -28.19 26.62 -7.05
C GLU A 144 -27.38 27.89 -6.77
N ASP A 145 -27.77 29.01 -7.38
CA ASP A 145 -27.08 30.30 -7.24
C ASP A 145 -28.04 31.46 -6.90
N PHE A 146 -29.30 31.13 -6.61
CA PHE A 146 -30.33 32.06 -6.19
C PHE A 146 -30.70 31.83 -4.72
N ASP A 147 -30.65 32.89 -3.91
CA ASP A 147 -30.98 32.90 -2.47
C ASP A 147 -30.19 31.88 -1.60
N VAL A 148 -29.00 31.50 -2.06
CA VAL A 148 -28.08 30.64 -1.30
C VAL A 148 -27.25 31.49 -0.35
N THR A 149 -27.33 31.22 0.96
CA THR A 149 -26.58 31.93 2.00
C THR A 149 -25.80 30.95 2.88
N ASN A 150 -24.64 30.51 2.42
CA ASN A 150 -23.70 29.68 3.19
C ASN A 150 -22.67 30.56 3.93
N PRO A 151 -21.94 30.04 4.93
CA PRO A 151 -20.95 30.82 5.67
C PRO A 151 -19.86 31.44 4.77
N GLU A 152 -19.66 32.75 4.89
CA GLU A 152 -18.59 33.47 4.21
C GLU A 152 -17.21 32.95 4.63
N GLY A 153 -16.25 32.99 3.70
CA GLY A 153 -14.89 32.48 3.95
C GLY A 153 -14.79 30.95 4.04
N LYS A 154 -15.87 30.20 3.77
CA LYS A 154 -15.88 28.73 3.82
C LYS A 154 -16.30 28.12 2.49
N MET A 155 -15.70 26.99 2.17
CA MET A 155 -16.01 26.17 1.01
C MET A 155 -15.98 24.71 1.41
N LYS A 156 -16.96 23.94 0.95
CA LYS A 156 -16.99 22.48 1.13
C LYS A 156 -16.95 21.78 -0.21
N VAL A 157 -16.12 20.75 -0.32
CA VAL A 157 -16.01 19.92 -1.51
C VAL A 157 -16.22 18.47 -1.11
N ILE A 158 -17.14 17.79 -1.77
CA ILE A 158 -17.38 16.37 -1.62
C ILE A 158 -17.25 15.73 -3.01
N GLY A 159 -16.28 14.85 -3.18
CA GLY A 159 -16.07 14.09 -4.41
C GLY A 159 -16.26 12.60 -4.15
N ASN A 160 -17.07 11.93 -4.97
CA ASN A 160 -17.25 10.48 -4.96
C ASN A 160 -16.77 9.92 -6.30
N VAL A 161 -15.65 9.21 -6.31
CA VAL A 161 -15.11 8.55 -7.51
C VAL A 161 -15.81 7.20 -7.70
N SER A 162 -16.19 6.88 -8.94
CA SER A 162 -16.84 5.61 -9.26
C SER A 162 -15.91 4.42 -9.04
N ALA A 163 -16.47 3.31 -8.57
CA ALA A 163 -15.79 2.04 -8.47
C ALA A 163 -15.46 1.42 -9.84
N PHE A 164 -16.24 1.75 -10.89
CA PHE A 164 -16.21 1.07 -12.19
C PHE A 164 -15.47 1.83 -13.30
N SER A 165 -15.40 3.15 -13.21
CA SER A 165 -14.86 3.99 -14.27
C SER A 165 -14.21 5.25 -13.70
N ASP A 166 -13.35 5.89 -14.50
CA ASP A 166 -12.61 7.10 -14.11
C ASP A 166 -13.48 8.37 -14.19
N VAL A 167 -14.60 8.33 -13.46
CA VAL A 167 -15.54 9.43 -13.31
C VAL A 167 -15.85 9.69 -11.84
N TRP A 168 -16.32 10.89 -11.53
CA TRP A 168 -16.73 11.28 -10.19
C TRP A 168 -18.00 12.11 -10.16
N ASP A 169 -18.68 12.05 -9.03
CA ASP A 169 -19.71 13.00 -8.65
C ASP A 169 -19.08 14.04 -7.71
N LEU A 170 -19.16 15.32 -8.08
CA LEU A 170 -18.55 16.42 -7.33
C LEU A 170 -19.62 17.37 -6.83
N HIS A 171 -19.65 17.61 -5.52
CA HIS A 171 -20.52 18.56 -4.87
C HIS A 171 -19.68 19.65 -4.21
N VAL A 172 -19.86 20.88 -4.68
CA VAL A 172 -19.13 22.06 -4.21
C VAL A 172 -20.13 23.03 -3.58
N THR A 173 -19.94 23.33 -2.30
CA THR A 173 -20.69 24.33 -1.55
C THR A 173 -19.81 25.56 -1.35
N LEU A 174 -20.26 26.69 -1.88
CA LEU A 174 -19.62 28.00 -1.79
C LEU A 174 -20.55 28.98 -1.04
N PRO A 175 -20.07 30.16 -0.61
CA PRO A 175 -20.88 31.12 0.15
C PRO A 175 -22.22 31.46 -0.50
N ASN A 176 -22.22 31.66 -1.82
CA ASN A 176 -23.39 32.14 -2.56
C ASN A 176 -23.87 31.18 -3.66
N GLU A 177 -23.31 29.96 -3.74
CA GLU A 177 -23.73 28.98 -4.75
C GLU A 177 -23.45 27.54 -4.29
N ILE A 178 -24.25 26.59 -4.78
CA ILE A 178 -24.03 25.16 -4.65
C ILE A 178 -23.98 24.57 -6.06
N VAL A 179 -22.90 23.85 -6.36
CA VAL A 179 -22.65 23.27 -7.67
C VAL A 179 -22.49 21.77 -7.55
N LYS A 180 -23.25 21.01 -8.34
CA LYS A 180 -23.17 19.55 -8.40
C LYS A 180 -22.85 19.11 -9.82
N TYR A 181 -21.79 18.35 -9.98
CA TYR A 181 -21.43 17.65 -11.21
C TYR A 181 -21.69 16.16 -11.01
N LYS A 182 -22.16 15.49 -12.07
CA LYS A 182 -22.47 14.06 -12.03
C LYS A 182 -21.73 13.34 -13.16
N GLN A 183 -21.07 12.23 -12.82
CA GLN A 183 -20.29 11.41 -13.75
C GLN A 183 -19.27 12.23 -14.58
N ALA A 184 -18.68 13.25 -13.95
CA ALA A 184 -17.65 14.07 -14.58
C ALA A 184 -16.34 13.29 -14.75
N PRO A 185 -15.53 13.54 -15.78
CA PRO A 185 -14.26 12.85 -15.97
C PRO A 185 -13.29 13.21 -14.85
N LEU A 186 -12.62 12.19 -14.31
CA LEU A 186 -11.62 12.38 -13.28
C LEU A 186 -10.38 13.07 -13.89
N PRO A 187 -9.88 14.17 -13.30
CA PRO A 187 -8.63 14.77 -13.77
C PRO A 187 -7.47 13.78 -13.67
N TRP A 188 -6.59 13.74 -14.67
CA TRP A 188 -5.39 12.88 -14.72
C TRP A 188 -4.44 13.01 -13.52
N TRP A 189 -4.44 14.17 -12.83
CA TRP A 189 -3.65 14.43 -11.63
C TRP A 189 -4.36 14.04 -10.32
N PHE A 190 -5.65 13.70 -10.36
CA PHE A 190 -6.40 13.35 -9.17
C PHE A 190 -6.17 11.87 -8.83
N ILE A 191 -5.49 11.63 -7.71
CA ILE A 191 -5.14 10.29 -7.26
C ILE A 191 -5.85 10.01 -5.94
N THR A 192 -6.59 8.91 -5.89
CA THR A 192 -7.22 8.41 -4.68
C THR A 192 -6.18 7.66 -3.82
N PRO A 193 -5.99 8.04 -2.54
CA PRO A 193 -5.04 7.36 -1.67
C PRO A 193 -5.53 5.97 -1.28
N ARG A 194 -4.59 5.13 -0.86
CA ARG A 194 -4.81 3.80 -0.29
C ARG A 194 -4.26 3.75 1.13
N PHE A 195 -4.88 2.94 1.98
CA PHE A 195 -4.31 2.53 3.28
C PHE A 195 -3.62 1.15 3.21
N TYR A 196 -3.31 0.68 2.00
CA TYR A 196 -2.50 -0.49 1.76
C TYR A 196 -1.13 -0.36 2.45
N SER A 197 -0.67 -1.43 3.10
CA SER A 197 0.49 -1.40 4.01
C SER A 197 1.41 -2.61 3.89
N LEU A 198 1.20 -3.46 2.88
CA LEU A 198 2.12 -4.57 2.60
C LEU A 198 3.23 -4.10 1.67
N PHE A 199 4.33 -4.86 1.67
CA PHE A 199 5.44 -4.70 0.73
C PHE A 199 5.99 -3.26 0.60
N GLU A 200 6.03 -2.49 1.69
CA GLU A 200 6.60 -1.14 1.72
C GLU A 200 5.96 -0.16 0.73
N TYR A 201 4.70 -0.41 0.37
CA TYR A 201 3.93 0.46 -0.49
C TYR A 201 3.89 1.89 0.05
N SER A 202 4.00 2.85 -0.86
CA SER A 202 3.72 4.25 -0.61
C SER A 202 2.71 4.76 -1.62
N ASN A 203 1.83 5.70 -1.20
CA ASN A 203 0.96 6.40 -2.14
C ASN A 203 1.74 7.22 -3.20
N LEU A 204 3.05 7.42 -3.01
CA LEU A 204 3.94 7.99 -4.02
C LEU A 204 4.14 7.08 -5.24
N GLU A 205 3.93 5.77 -5.11
CA GLU A 205 4.01 4.81 -6.22
C GLU A 205 3.00 5.11 -7.32
N GLN A 206 1.85 5.69 -6.96
CA GLN A 206 0.81 6.13 -7.90
C GLN A 206 1.26 7.31 -8.76
N TYR A 207 2.20 8.13 -8.27
CA TYR A 207 2.74 9.28 -9.00
C TYR A 207 3.91 8.89 -9.91
N SER A 208 4.72 7.91 -9.49
CA SER A 208 5.90 7.51 -10.24
C SER A 208 6.31 6.09 -9.93
N SER A 209 6.62 5.34 -10.99
CA SER A 209 7.22 4.00 -10.90
C SER A 209 8.58 3.97 -10.20
N LEU A 210 9.23 5.12 -10.02
CA LEU A 210 10.46 5.25 -9.22
C LEU A 210 10.25 4.83 -7.76
N PHE A 211 9.06 5.06 -7.21
CA PHE A 211 8.74 4.70 -5.84
C PHE A 211 8.26 3.26 -5.71
N ARG A 212 7.99 2.56 -6.83
CA ARG A 212 7.44 1.20 -6.83
C ARG A 212 8.48 0.19 -6.36
N HIS A 213 8.21 -0.44 -5.22
CA HIS A 213 9.07 -1.51 -4.69
C HIS A 213 8.63 -2.85 -5.29
N ARG A 214 9.41 -3.39 -6.23
CA ARG A 214 9.16 -4.76 -6.72
C ARG A 214 9.63 -5.77 -5.69
N PHE A 215 8.94 -6.91 -5.64
CA PHE A 215 9.25 -7.99 -4.73
C PHE A 215 9.21 -9.32 -5.47
N CYS A 216 10.05 -10.25 -5.03
CA CYS A 216 9.98 -11.64 -5.42
C CYS A 216 9.19 -12.40 -4.36
N ASP A 217 8.33 -13.30 -4.81
CA ASP A 217 7.43 -14.07 -3.96
C ASP A 217 7.62 -15.56 -4.22
N VAL A 218 7.91 -16.30 -3.16
CA VAL A 218 8.17 -17.74 -3.17
C VAL A 218 7.18 -18.44 -2.24
N GLN A 219 6.03 -18.85 -2.78
CA GLN A 219 4.93 -19.48 -2.06
C GLN A 219 4.51 -20.81 -2.72
N GLY A 220 4.03 -21.78 -1.93
CA GLY A 220 3.59 -23.07 -2.46
C GLY A 220 4.66 -23.75 -3.33
N THR A 221 4.29 -24.18 -4.53
CA THR A 221 5.21 -24.72 -5.55
C THR A 221 5.62 -23.68 -6.60
N MET A 222 5.25 -22.41 -6.44
CA MET A 222 5.46 -21.38 -7.45
C MET A 222 6.43 -20.30 -6.97
N ILE A 223 7.00 -19.59 -7.93
CA ILE A 223 7.76 -18.37 -7.70
C ILE A 223 7.31 -17.28 -8.66
N LYS A 224 7.15 -16.07 -8.14
CA LYS A 224 6.98 -14.83 -8.91
C LYS A 224 8.28 -14.04 -8.78
N THR A 225 8.94 -13.77 -9.91
CA THR A 225 10.19 -13.00 -9.97
C THR A 225 9.96 -11.53 -9.66
N PHE A 226 11.05 -10.76 -9.52
CA PHE A 226 10.96 -9.30 -9.40
C PHE A 226 10.25 -8.65 -10.60
N ASP A 227 10.26 -9.29 -11.76
CA ASP A 227 9.70 -8.77 -13.01
C ASP A 227 8.34 -9.43 -13.34
N GLU A 228 7.66 -9.93 -12.31
CA GLU A 228 6.31 -10.49 -12.35
C GLU A 228 6.15 -11.78 -13.18
N VAL A 229 7.25 -12.46 -13.52
CA VAL A 229 7.20 -13.77 -14.20
C VAL A 229 6.89 -14.85 -13.18
N ILE A 230 5.86 -15.65 -13.43
CA ILE A 230 5.41 -16.73 -12.56
C ILE A 230 5.77 -18.08 -13.16
N TYR A 231 6.45 -18.94 -12.40
CA TYR A 231 6.80 -20.30 -12.85
C TYR A 231 6.95 -21.28 -11.67
N GLU A 232 7.00 -22.57 -11.97
CA GLU A 232 7.09 -23.63 -10.96
C GLU A 232 8.50 -23.76 -10.38
N LEU A 233 8.61 -23.82 -9.06
CA LEU A 233 9.86 -24.06 -8.36
C LEU A 233 10.34 -25.50 -8.61
N PRO A 234 11.63 -25.71 -8.91
CA PRO A 234 12.19 -27.06 -9.02
C PRO A 234 11.90 -27.90 -7.76
N ASP A 235 11.46 -29.13 -7.91
CA ASP A 235 11.11 -29.99 -6.76
C ASP A 235 12.36 -30.59 -6.11
N THR A 236 12.90 -29.90 -5.10
CA THR A 236 14.06 -30.37 -4.33
C THR A 236 13.98 -29.88 -2.89
N ASP A 237 14.56 -30.67 -1.97
CA ASP A 237 14.68 -30.36 -0.53
C ASP A 237 15.93 -29.55 -0.17
N CYS A 238 16.86 -29.36 -1.12
CA CYS A 238 18.04 -28.53 -0.92
C CYS A 238 17.70 -27.02 -0.86
N TYR A 239 18.57 -26.25 -0.21
CA TYR A 239 18.53 -24.79 -0.28
C TYR A 239 18.78 -24.31 -1.70
N LYS A 240 17.87 -23.49 -2.22
CA LYS A 240 17.94 -22.84 -3.53
C LYS A 240 18.30 -21.38 -3.36
N VAL A 241 19.07 -20.85 -4.30
CA VAL A 241 19.36 -19.42 -4.39
C VAL A 241 18.13 -18.69 -4.91
N LEU A 242 17.39 -18.05 -4.00
CA LEU A 242 16.25 -17.23 -4.37
C LEU A 242 16.74 -15.92 -4.99
N ALA A 243 17.58 -15.19 -4.26
CA ALA A 243 18.20 -13.97 -4.74
C ALA A 243 19.60 -13.81 -4.13
N LYS A 244 20.56 -13.35 -4.94
CA LYS A 244 21.93 -13.06 -4.53
C LYS A 244 22.34 -11.73 -5.15
N ASP A 245 23.06 -10.91 -4.39
CA ASP A 245 23.79 -9.78 -4.97
C ASP A 245 24.96 -10.31 -5.81
N CYS A 246 24.87 -10.10 -7.13
CA CYS A 246 25.84 -10.56 -8.11
C CYS A 246 26.69 -9.40 -8.64
N SER A 247 26.64 -8.24 -7.97
CA SER A 247 27.64 -7.19 -8.10
C SER A 247 28.97 -7.58 -7.46
N GLU A 248 29.99 -6.76 -7.63
CA GLU A 248 31.31 -6.96 -7.02
C GLU A 248 31.27 -6.99 -5.49
N HIS A 249 30.27 -6.34 -4.87
CA HIS A 249 30.19 -6.20 -3.42
C HIS A 249 29.58 -7.40 -2.69
N GLN A 250 28.73 -8.18 -3.36
CA GLN A 250 28.10 -9.40 -2.82
C GLN A 250 27.48 -9.22 -1.42
N HIS A 251 26.68 -8.17 -1.24
CA HIS A 251 26.17 -7.77 0.07
C HIS A 251 25.24 -8.80 0.73
N PHE A 252 24.49 -9.57 -0.07
CA PHE A 252 23.52 -10.52 0.45
C PHE A 252 23.36 -11.79 -0.40
N LEU A 253 22.86 -12.84 0.25
CA LEU A 253 22.39 -14.08 -0.36
C LEU A 253 21.15 -14.57 0.41
N VAL A 254 20.03 -14.74 -0.28
CA VAL A 254 18.79 -15.29 0.26
C VAL A 254 18.55 -16.68 -0.33
N LEU A 255 18.37 -17.65 0.56
CA LEU A 255 18.14 -19.04 0.26
C LEU A 255 16.77 -19.48 0.81
N GLY A 256 16.12 -20.37 0.06
CA GLY A 256 14.87 -21.02 0.46
C GLY A 256 14.98 -22.53 0.33
N ALA A 257 14.41 -23.28 1.27
CA ALA A 257 14.32 -24.74 1.22
C ALA A 257 12.92 -25.21 1.62
N LYS A 258 12.53 -26.41 1.18
CA LYS A 258 11.36 -27.11 1.71
C LYS A 258 11.67 -27.64 3.11
N THR A 259 10.65 -27.71 3.97
CA THR A 259 10.73 -28.35 5.28
C THR A 259 9.73 -29.50 5.35
N ARG A 260 9.89 -30.36 6.35
CA ARG A 260 8.94 -31.45 6.65
C ARG A 260 7.73 -30.98 7.47
N ASN A 261 7.77 -29.76 7.98
CA ASN A 261 6.69 -29.20 8.80
C ASN A 261 5.53 -28.79 7.89
N VAL A 262 4.39 -29.46 8.03
CA VAL A 262 3.20 -29.23 7.19
C VAL A 262 2.65 -27.81 7.36
N ASN A 263 2.75 -27.24 8.56
CA ASN A 263 2.27 -25.89 8.85
C ASN A 263 3.23 -24.80 8.35
N TYR A 264 4.54 -25.12 8.30
CA TYR A 264 5.60 -24.20 7.91
C TYR A 264 6.54 -24.86 6.88
N PRO A 265 6.05 -25.14 5.66
CA PRO A 265 6.72 -25.98 4.66
C PRO A 265 7.94 -25.30 4.01
N LYS A 266 8.24 -24.05 4.34
CA LYS A 266 9.41 -23.33 3.83
C LYS A 266 10.33 -22.88 4.97
N ALA A 267 11.63 -22.95 4.72
CA ALA A 267 12.65 -22.39 5.58
C ALA A 267 13.41 -21.30 4.83
N MET A 268 13.70 -20.21 5.52
CA MET A 268 14.50 -19.11 5.00
C MET A 268 15.89 -19.10 5.65
N ARG A 269 16.92 -18.95 4.82
CA ARG A 269 18.29 -18.68 5.27
C ARG A 269 18.84 -17.51 4.47
N MET A 270 19.39 -16.54 5.16
CA MET A 270 19.98 -15.35 4.57
C MET A 270 21.42 -15.18 5.08
N PHE A 271 22.31 -14.82 4.19
CA PHE A 271 23.61 -14.25 4.53
C PHE A 271 23.55 -12.77 4.21
N LEU A 272 23.85 -11.95 5.20
CA LEU A 272 23.95 -10.51 5.06
C LEU A 272 25.28 -10.08 5.64
N HIS A 273 26.16 -9.57 4.78
CA HIS A 273 27.56 -9.34 5.15
C HIS A 273 28.18 -10.60 5.78
N THR A 274 28.61 -10.56 7.04
CA THR A 274 29.19 -11.69 7.78
C THR A 274 28.19 -12.47 8.62
N PHE A 275 26.92 -12.06 8.66
CA PHE A 275 25.90 -12.65 9.52
C PHE A 275 25.09 -13.69 8.75
N LYS A 276 24.91 -14.85 9.38
CA LYS A 276 23.99 -15.89 8.95
C LYS A 276 22.67 -15.75 9.73
N ILE A 277 21.60 -15.39 9.04
CA ILE A 277 20.25 -15.25 9.59
C ILE A 277 19.42 -16.43 9.10
N GLU A 278 18.73 -17.10 10.01
CA GLU A 278 17.91 -18.27 9.69
C GLU A 278 16.54 -18.13 10.36
N VAL A 279 15.47 -18.37 9.59
CA VAL A 279 14.11 -18.47 10.12
C VAL A 279 13.54 -19.80 9.64
N LEU A 280 13.42 -20.74 10.57
CA LEU A 280 12.94 -22.09 10.30
C LEU A 280 12.34 -22.72 11.56
N PRO A 281 11.42 -23.70 11.42
CA PRO A 281 11.04 -24.56 12.54
C PRO A 281 12.25 -25.40 13.01
N VAL A 282 12.32 -25.65 14.32
CA VAL A 282 13.40 -26.44 14.94
C VAL A 282 13.12 -27.94 14.86
N SER A 283 11.85 -28.31 14.93
CA SER A 283 11.30 -29.65 14.78
C SER A 283 10.03 -29.62 13.92
N ASP A 284 9.57 -30.79 13.50
CA ASP A 284 8.43 -30.97 12.59
C ASP A 284 7.11 -30.37 13.13
N ASP A 285 7.00 -30.19 14.45
CA ASP A 285 5.81 -29.62 15.13
C ASP A 285 6.04 -28.23 15.73
N SER A 286 7.27 -27.69 15.64
CA SER A 286 7.59 -26.40 16.25
C SER A 286 7.24 -25.21 15.35
N VAL A 287 6.98 -24.08 15.99
CA VAL A 287 6.85 -22.77 15.33
C VAL A 287 8.23 -22.29 14.85
N PRO A 288 8.34 -21.58 13.70
CA PRO A 288 9.59 -21.00 13.25
C PRO A 288 10.21 -20.06 14.27
N ILE A 289 11.53 -20.13 14.40
CA ILE A 289 12.31 -19.20 15.24
C ILE A 289 13.38 -18.51 14.41
N ALA A 290 13.67 -17.26 14.77
CA ALA A 290 14.82 -16.54 14.24
C ALA A 290 16.13 -16.95 14.96
N ARG A 291 17.16 -17.24 14.18
CA ARG A 291 18.53 -17.48 14.65
C ARG A 291 19.50 -16.57 13.91
N VAL A 292 20.48 -16.05 14.64
CA VAL A 292 21.61 -15.30 14.08
C VAL A 292 22.90 -16.03 14.48
N ASN A 293 23.71 -16.40 13.49
CA ASN A 293 24.93 -17.19 13.66
C ASN A 293 24.70 -18.47 14.49
N GLY A 294 23.56 -19.13 14.28
CA GLY A 294 23.16 -20.36 14.97
C GLY A 294 22.52 -20.17 16.35
N LYS A 295 22.55 -18.95 16.93
CA LYS A 295 21.95 -18.66 18.23
C LYS A 295 20.53 -18.10 18.07
N LYS A 296 19.57 -18.63 18.84
CA LYS A 296 18.21 -18.07 18.91
C LYS A 296 18.27 -16.63 19.42
N VAL A 297 17.61 -15.72 18.72
CA VAL A 297 17.48 -14.31 19.14
C VAL A 297 16.10 -14.05 19.74
N PRO A 298 15.99 -13.24 20.80
CA PRO A 298 14.70 -12.81 21.31
C PRO A 298 14.10 -11.78 20.35
N VAL A 299 12.92 -12.06 19.82
CA VAL A 299 12.15 -11.14 18.98
C VAL A 299 10.71 -11.20 19.48
N THR A 300 10.16 -10.06 19.89
CA THR A 300 8.74 -9.93 20.23
C THR A 300 8.11 -8.81 19.39
N PRO A 301 6.77 -8.74 19.29
CA PRO A 301 6.11 -7.64 18.59
C PRO A 301 6.48 -6.25 19.14
N GLU A 302 6.79 -6.16 20.43
CA GLU A 302 7.14 -4.91 21.11
C GLU A 302 8.64 -4.60 21.01
N GLU A 303 9.50 -5.63 20.95
CA GLU A 303 10.94 -5.48 20.98
C GLU A 303 11.61 -6.22 19.80
N PRO A 304 11.97 -5.48 18.72
CA PRO A 304 12.67 -6.07 17.59
C PRO A 304 14.14 -6.31 17.93
N PHE A 305 14.72 -7.40 17.40
CA PHE A 305 16.15 -7.66 17.51
C PHE A 305 16.91 -6.75 16.56
N ARG A 306 17.91 -6.01 17.04
CA ARG A 306 18.74 -5.11 16.22
C ARG A 306 20.21 -5.50 16.32
N GLN A 307 20.88 -5.56 15.17
CA GLN A 307 22.31 -5.81 15.08
C GLN A 307 23.03 -4.55 14.62
N TYR A 308 24.01 -4.12 15.40
CA TYR A 308 24.87 -2.98 15.08
C TYR A 308 26.28 -3.44 14.73
N VAL A 309 26.98 -2.67 13.90
CA VAL A 309 28.41 -2.82 13.64
C VAL A 309 29.09 -1.48 13.94
N ASN A 310 30.21 -1.54 14.66
CA ASN A 310 31.00 -0.36 14.97
C ASN A 310 31.88 -0.01 13.76
N THR A 311 31.73 1.19 13.24
CA THR A 311 32.49 1.69 12.07
C THR A 311 33.80 2.39 12.46
N GLY A 312 34.20 2.33 13.74
CA GLY A 312 35.27 3.12 14.33
C GLY A 312 34.86 4.55 14.72
N VAL A 313 33.81 5.09 14.09
CA VAL A 313 33.29 6.46 14.36
C VAL A 313 31.94 6.43 15.07
N ARG A 314 31.07 5.48 14.69
CA ARG A 314 29.76 5.28 15.32
C ARG A 314 29.27 3.85 15.09
N ASP A 315 28.32 3.44 15.92
CA ASP A 315 27.56 2.22 15.68
C ASP A 315 26.50 2.48 14.61
N VAL A 316 26.45 1.59 13.61
CA VAL A 316 25.48 1.63 12.52
C VAL A 316 24.62 0.37 12.58
N GLU A 317 23.29 0.53 12.50
CA GLU A 317 22.36 -0.59 12.40
C GLU A 317 22.59 -1.31 11.07
N LEU A 318 23.00 -2.57 11.14
CA LEU A 318 23.23 -3.40 9.97
C LEU A 318 21.90 -4.03 9.52
N PHE A 319 21.19 -4.62 10.47
CA PHE A 319 19.86 -5.16 10.24
C PHE A 319 19.05 -5.21 11.53
N ARG A 320 17.73 -5.32 11.38
CA ARG A 320 16.80 -5.66 12.44
C ARG A 320 15.88 -6.79 12.03
N ILE A 321 15.42 -7.56 13.00
CA ILE A 321 14.43 -8.63 12.85
C ILE A 321 13.20 -8.24 13.66
N GLU A 322 12.07 -8.14 12.99
CA GLU A 322 10.77 -7.82 13.57
C GLU A 322 9.84 -9.03 13.46
N THR A 323 8.86 -9.13 14.36
CA THR A 323 7.77 -10.11 14.27
C THR A 323 6.43 -9.42 14.50
N TYR A 324 5.35 -9.92 13.87
CA TYR A 324 4.03 -9.28 13.95
C TYR A 324 2.97 -10.23 14.52
N GLY A 325 2.25 -9.77 15.54
CA GLY A 325 1.11 -10.47 16.13
C GLY A 325 1.47 -11.83 16.78
N HIS A 326 0.47 -12.69 16.92
CA HIS A 326 0.63 -14.05 17.47
C HIS A 326 1.06 -15.10 16.43
N GLN A 327 1.13 -14.71 15.15
CA GLN A 327 1.58 -15.57 14.05
C GLN A 327 3.10 -15.39 13.84
N PRO A 328 3.84 -16.44 13.45
CA PRO A 328 5.29 -16.38 13.30
C PRO A 328 5.72 -15.73 11.97
N VAL A 329 5.35 -14.47 11.77
CA VAL A 329 5.78 -13.67 10.62
C VAL A 329 7.03 -12.90 10.99
N TYR A 330 8.18 -13.30 10.46
CA TYR A 330 9.45 -12.62 10.67
C TYR A 330 9.79 -11.73 9.48
N LYS A 331 10.16 -10.48 9.76
CA LYS A 331 10.70 -9.54 8.77
C LYS A 331 12.14 -9.20 9.12
N VAL A 332 13.06 -9.42 8.18
CA VAL A 332 14.46 -9.02 8.28
C VAL A 332 14.65 -7.77 7.44
N PHE A 333 15.05 -6.66 8.06
CA PHE A 333 15.29 -5.39 7.40
C PHE A 333 16.77 -5.02 7.47
N SER A 334 17.35 -4.66 6.33
CA SER A 334 18.64 -3.98 6.27
C SER A 334 18.52 -2.75 5.40
N GLU A 335 18.38 -1.59 6.04
CA GLU A 335 18.32 -0.29 5.35
C GLU A 335 19.67 0.05 4.70
N SER A 336 20.77 -0.31 5.37
CA SER A 336 22.13 -0.05 4.89
C SER A 336 22.46 -0.80 3.60
N PHE A 337 21.97 -2.03 3.45
CA PHE A 337 22.13 -2.81 2.22
C PHE A 337 20.90 -2.76 1.31
N GLY A 338 19.81 -2.09 1.68
CA GLY A 338 18.59 -2.02 0.87
C GLY A 338 17.92 -3.37 0.61
N VAL A 339 17.94 -4.27 1.60
CA VAL A 339 17.36 -5.62 1.50
C VAL A 339 16.31 -5.82 2.58
N ARG A 340 15.14 -6.32 2.20
CA ARG A 340 14.08 -6.71 3.15
C ARG A 340 13.56 -8.09 2.79
N VAL A 341 13.44 -8.96 3.78
CA VAL A 341 12.94 -10.33 3.59
C VAL A 341 11.84 -10.60 4.60
N THR A 342 10.65 -10.95 4.14
CA THR A 342 9.51 -11.36 4.98
C THR A 342 9.29 -12.86 4.84
N HIS A 343 9.09 -13.55 5.96
CA HIS A 343 8.83 -14.98 6.00
C HIS A 343 7.78 -15.32 7.06
N ASP A 344 6.71 -15.97 6.65
CA ASP A 344 5.60 -16.43 7.51
C ASP A 344 5.61 -17.96 7.71
N GLY A 345 6.68 -18.64 7.28
CA GLY A 345 6.81 -20.10 7.26
C GLY A 345 6.21 -20.80 6.05
N LYS A 346 5.33 -20.15 5.28
CA LYS A 346 4.70 -20.68 4.05
C LYS A 346 5.18 -19.99 2.77
N GLY A 347 5.56 -18.73 2.88
CA GLY A 347 6.08 -17.87 1.83
C GLY A 347 7.40 -17.21 2.22
N ILE A 348 8.21 -16.87 1.22
CA ILE A 348 9.39 -16.02 1.38
C ILE A 348 9.24 -14.87 0.39
N PHE A 349 9.19 -13.65 0.89
CA PHE A 349 9.06 -12.44 0.10
C PHE A 349 10.36 -11.64 0.19
N VAL A 350 11.00 -11.38 -0.95
CA VAL A 350 12.28 -10.64 -1.03
C VAL A 350 12.02 -9.30 -1.70
N GLN A 351 12.45 -8.22 -1.07
CA GLN A 351 12.38 -6.86 -1.58
C GLN A 351 13.77 -6.24 -1.61
N LEU A 352 14.08 -5.59 -2.73
CA LEU A 352 15.38 -5.00 -2.98
C LEU A 352 15.25 -3.54 -3.40
N ALA A 353 16.15 -2.71 -2.89
CA ALA A 353 16.24 -1.32 -3.28
C ALA A 353 16.52 -1.18 -4.79
N PRO A 354 16.02 -0.11 -5.45
CA PRO A 354 16.14 0.06 -6.90
C PRO A 354 17.58 0.06 -7.45
N PHE A 355 18.60 0.31 -6.63
CA PHE A 355 20.00 0.32 -7.07
C PHE A 355 20.56 -1.08 -7.39
N TYR A 356 19.82 -2.15 -7.04
CA TYR A 356 20.12 -3.54 -7.41
C TYR A 356 19.59 -3.94 -8.78
N ARG A 357 18.88 -3.07 -9.50
CA ARG A 357 18.35 -3.43 -10.83
C ARG A 357 19.46 -3.90 -11.78
N GLY A 358 19.27 -5.08 -12.37
CA GLY A 358 20.26 -5.75 -13.23
C GLY A 358 21.52 -6.24 -12.51
N LYS A 359 21.56 -6.26 -11.17
CA LYS A 359 22.73 -6.69 -10.36
C LYS A 359 22.44 -7.89 -9.47
N VAL A 360 21.26 -8.49 -9.60
CA VAL A 360 20.83 -9.63 -8.80
C VAL A 360 20.85 -10.87 -9.67
N CYS A 361 21.11 -12.03 -9.08
CA CYS A 361 20.92 -13.31 -9.76
C CYS A 361 20.34 -14.37 -8.82
N GLY A 362 19.65 -15.36 -9.38
CA GLY A 362 18.94 -16.40 -8.64
C GLY A 362 17.60 -16.73 -9.29
N LEU A 363 16.77 -17.51 -8.59
CA LEU A 363 15.42 -17.86 -9.07
C LEU A 363 14.48 -16.65 -9.16
N CYS A 364 14.74 -15.58 -8.41
CA CYS A 364 13.94 -14.35 -8.46
C CYS A 364 14.24 -13.48 -9.70
N GLY A 365 15.12 -13.91 -10.61
CA GLY A 365 15.51 -13.14 -11.80
C GLY A 365 16.61 -12.11 -11.52
N ASP A 366 16.73 -11.14 -12.43
CA ASP A 366 17.79 -10.10 -12.44
C ASP A 366 17.30 -8.69 -12.07
N TYR A 367 15.97 -8.51 -11.92
CA TYR A 367 15.33 -7.26 -11.49
C TYR A 367 15.53 -6.11 -12.48
N ASN A 368 15.11 -6.26 -13.73
CA ASN A 368 15.39 -5.28 -14.80
C ASN A 368 14.20 -4.46 -15.32
#